data_AF-A0A660Q0X6-F1
#
_entry.id   AF-A0A660Q0X6-F1
#
_cell.length_a   1.000
_cell.length_b   1.000
_cell.length_c   1.000
_cell.angle_alpha   90.00
_cell.angle_beta   90.00
_cell.angle_gamma   90.00
#
_symmetry.space_group_name_H-M   'P 1'
#
loop_
_entity.id
_entity.type
_entity.pdbx_description
1 polymer ?
#
loop_
_entity_poly.entity_id
_entity_poly.type
_entity_poly.pdbx_seq_one_letter_code
_entity_poly.pdbx_strand_id
1 'polypeptide(L)' 'MSEINMTGELRTDYECETKGMPAMHWGEAVFNVGGEEIIMEISVEEKVIVALSAGDEAVWKGTLEGLKMLLKGEIKGR' A
#
# COMPACT_ATOMS: atom_id res chain seq x y z
N MET A 1 3.69 -22.94 -17.70
CA MET A 1 3.23 -22.30 -16.46
C MET A 1 4.47 -21.77 -15.79
N SER A 2 4.74 -20.46 -15.90
CA SER A 2 5.77 -19.84 -15.07
C SER A 2 5.33 -20.01 -13.62
N GLU A 3 6.22 -20.49 -12.75
CA GLU A 3 5.93 -20.56 -11.32
C GLU A 3 5.47 -19.18 -10.82
N ILE A 4 4.37 -19.15 -10.07
CA ILE A 4 3.92 -17.93 -9.40
C ILE A 4 4.96 -17.63 -8.32
N ASN A 5 5.89 -16.75 -8.63
CA ASN A 5 6.93 -16.26 -7.73
C ASN A 5 6.56 -14.86 -7.26
N MET A 6 6.72 -14.62 -5.96
CA MET A 6 6.43 -13.36 -5.30
C MET A 6 7.60 -12.94 -4.41
N THR A 7 7.99 -11.68 -4.47
CA THR A 7 8.84 -11.04 -3.47
C THR A 7 8.05 -9.98 -2.70
N GLY A 8 8.49 -9.66 -1.49
CA GLY A 8 7.86 -8.66 -0.64
C GLY A 8 8.91 -7.81 0.07
N GLU A 9 8.65 -6.50 0.15
CA GLU A 9 9.48 -5.51 0.81
C GLU A 9 8.59 -4.64 1.70
N LEU A 10 9.11 -4.26 2.87
CA LEU A 10 8.50 -3.26 3.75
C LEU A 10 9.50 -2.13 3.90
N ARG A 11 9.05 -0.90 3.64
CA ARG A 11 9.83 0.33 3.74
C ARG A 11 9.17 1.23 4.77
N THR A 12 9.95 1.96 5.55
CA THR A 12 9.47 2.91 6.55
C THR A 12 10.31 4.18 6.51
N ASP A 13 9.86 5.23 7.20
CA ASP A 13 10.65 6.45 7.42
C ASP A 13 11.90 6.22 8.28
N TYR A 14 12.04 5.03 8.85
CA TYR A 14 13.24 4.53 9.51
C TYR A 14 14.02 3.56 8.62
N GLU A 15 15.36 3.61 8.72
CA GLU A 15 16.23 2.52 8.26
C GLU A 15 16.14 1.36 9.28
N CYS A 16 15.34 0.33 9.05
CA CYS A 16 15.24 -0.79 10.00
C CYS A 16 15.13 -2.18 9.34
N GLU A 17 15.98 -3.09 9.85
CA GLU A 17 15.98 -4.53 9.59
C GLU A 17 14.99 -5.22 10.56
N THR A 18 13.92 -5.82 10.05
CA THR A 18 13.03 -6.78 10.74
C THR A 18 11.80 -6.25 11.51
N LYS A 19 10.91 -7.21 11.84
CA LYS A 19 9.50 -7.05 12.26
C LYS A 19 9.29 -6.12 13.46
N GLY A 20 8.20 -5.35 13.41
CA GLY A 20 7.90 -4.28 14.38
C GLY A 20 8.56 -2.96 14.00
N MET A 21 8.76 -2.73 12.69
CA MET A 21 9.46 -1.57 12.17
C MET A 21 8.87 -0.29 12.77
N PRO A 22 9.70 0.56 13.43
CA PRO A 22 9.25 1.88 13.81
C PRO A 22 8.84 2.61 12.54
N ALA A 23 7.61 3.11 12.52
CA ALA A 23 7.12 4.02 11.50
C ALA A 23 6.45 5.16 12.24
N MET A 24 6.98 6.38 12.08
CA MET A 24 6.43 7.55 12.78
C MET A 24 5.40 8.23 11.89
N HIS A 25 5.74 8.39 10.61
CA HIS A 25 4.94 9.16 9.66
C HIS A 25 4.60 8.40 8.39
N TRP A 26 5.35 7.35 8.04
CA TRP A 26 5.17 6.67 6.76
C TRP A 26 5.61 5.21 6.80
N GLY A 27 4.86 4.35 6.11
CA GLY A 27 5.24 2.97 5.84
C GLY A 27 4.62 2.46 4.54
N GLU A 28 5.39 1.68 3.80
CA GLU A 28 5.01 1.12 2.51
C GLU A 28 5.29 -0.39 2.47
N ALA A 29 4.33 -1.15 1.96
CA ALA A 29 4.50 -2.56 1.61
C ALA A 29 4.49 -2.70 0.09
N VAL A 30 5.53 -3.31 -0.47
CA VAL A 30 5.67 -3.57 -1.90
C VAL A 30 5.71 -5.07 -2.12
N PHE A 31 4.89 -5.57 -3.03
CA PHE A 31 4.89 -6.96 -3.46
C PHE A 31 5.16 -7.00 -4.96
N ASN A 32 6.15 -7.77 -5.41
CA ASN A 32 6.34 -8.04 -6.83
C ASN A 32 5.81 -9.43 -7.14
N VAL A 33 4.80 -9.54 -7.99
CA VAL A 33 4.15 -10.80 -8.37
C VAL A 33 4.21 -10.92 -9.89
N GLY A 34 4.99 -11.87 -10.41
CA GLY A 34 5.05 -12.10 -11.85
C GLY A 34 5.52 -10.91 -12.69
N GLY A 35 6.28 -9.97 -12.10
CA GLY A 35 6.75 -8.75 -12.75
C GLY A 35 5.83 -7.53 -12.57
N GLU A 36 4.70 -7.69 -11.88
CA GLU A 36 3.81 -6.59 -11.52
C GLU A 36 4.02 -6.18 -10.06
N GLU A 37 4.09 -4.87 -9.80
CA GLU A 37 4.23 -4.33 -8.45
C GLU A 37 2.88 -3.96 -7.85
N ILE A 38 2.62 -4.48 -6.65
CA ILE A 38 1.46 -4.16 -5.82
C ILE A 38 1.97 -3.42 -4.59
N ILE A 39 1.54 -2.17 -4.41
CA ILE A 39 2.05 -1.26 -3.39
C ILE A 39 0.91 -0.83 -2.48
N MET A 40 1.15 -0.84 -1.17
CA MET A 40 0.30 -0.21 -0.16
C MET A 40 1.14 0.74 0.68
N GLU A 41 0.87 2.03 0.54
CA GLU A 41 1.49 3.09 1.33
C GLU A 41 0.50 3.61 2.37
N ILE A 42 0.97 3.80 3.60
CA ILE A 42 0.24 4.45 4.69
C ILE A 42 1.07 5.62 5.20
N SER A 43 0.49 6.81 5.16
CA SER A 43 1.09 8.03 5.72
C SER A 43 0.24 8.56 6.88
N VAL A 44 0.89 8.87 7.99
CA VAL A 44 0.29 9.42 9.21
C VAL A 44 0.73 10.88 9.34
N GLU A 45 -0.09 11.78 8.79
CA GLU A 45 0.05 13.23 8.89
C GLU A 45 -1.05 13.80 9.82
N GLU A 46 -1.69 14.93 9.46
CA GLU A 46 -2.91 15.42 10.12
C GLU A 46 -4.10 14.44 9.98
N LYS A 47 -4.10 13.64 8.92
CA LYS A 47 -5.05 12.54 8.66
C LYS A 47 -4.28 11.33 8.13
N VAL A 48 -4.81 10.13 8.38
CA VAL A 48 -4.25 8.89 7.80
C VAL A 48 -4.59 8.83 6.32
N ILE A 49 -3.56 8.84 5.48
CA ILE A 49 -3.65 8.69 4.03
C ILE A 49 -3.23 7.26 3.68
N VAL A 50 -3.96 6.65 2.76
CA VAL A 50 -3.66 5.34 2.20
C VAL A 50 -3.55 5.47 0.68
N ALA A 51 -2.48 4.94 0.10
CA ALA A 51 -2.33 4.77 -1.34
C ALA A 51 -2.19 3.28 -1.67
N LEU A 52 -2.84 2.85 -2.74
CA LEU A 52 -2.84 1.49 -3.28
C LEU A 52 -2.46 1.57 -4.76
N SER A 53 -1.52 0.74 -5.18
CA SER A 53 -1.12 0.57 -6.58
C SER A 53 -1.12 -0.90 -6.93
N ALA A 54 -1.62 -1.26 -8.10
CA ALA A 54 -1.38 -2.54 -8.75
C ALA A 54 -0.96 -2.24 -10.19
N GLY A 55 0.35 -2.22 -10.43
CA GLY A 55 0.95 -1.60 -11.61
C GLY A 55 0.64 -0.11 -11.70
N ASP A 56 0.85 0.46 -12.89
CA ASP A 56 0.68 1.89 -13.17
C ASP A 56 -0.77 2.29 -13.47
N GLU A 57 -1.61 1.34 -13.87
CA GLU A 57 -2.97 1.64 -14.36
C GLU A 57 -4.05 1.57 -13.27
N ALA A 58 -3.81 0.80 -12.19
CA ALA A 58 -4.76 0.63 -11.10
C ALA A 58 -4.23 1.29 -9.81
N VAL A 59 -4.47 2.59 -9.69
CA VAL A 59 -4.01 3.41 -8.56
C VAL A 59 -5.18 4.06 -7.82
N TRP A 60 -5.14 4.01 -6.50
CA TRP A 60 -6.06 4.73 -5.62
C TRP A 60 -5.32 5.41 -4.48
N LYS A 61 -5.67 6.65 -4.17
CA LYS A 61 -5.13 7.40 -3.02
C LYS A 61 -6.23 8.20 -2.34
N GLY A 62 -6.31 8.12 -1.01
CA GLY A 62 -7.33 8.81 -0.24
C GLY A 62 -7.12 8.68 1.27
N THR A 63 -8.09 9.14 2.06
CA THR A 63 -8.06 8.97 3.51
C THR A 63 -8.42 7.54 3.91
N LEU A 64 -8.05 7.11 5.12
CA LEU A 64 -8.51 5.84 5.68
C LEU A 64 -10.04 5.73 5.72
N GLU A 65 -10.74 6.84 5.95
CA GLU A 65 -12.21 6.91 5.87
C GLU A 65 -12.70 6.65 4.44
N GLY A 66 -12.08 7.30 3.44
CA GLY A 66 -12.37 7.06 2.03
C GLY A 66 -12.14 5.60 1.64
N LEU A 67 -11.06 4.97 2.10
CA LEU A 67 -10.82 3.54 1.85
C LEU A 67 -11.91 2.67 2.45
N LYS A 68 -12.34 2.94 3.70
CA LYS A 68 -13.44 2.20 4.35
C LYS A 68 -14.74 2.32 3.56
N MET A 69 -15.06 3.52 3.07
CA MET A 69 -16.25 3.74 2.24
C MET A 69 -16.12 2.98 0.91
N LEU A 70 -14.95 3.02 0.25
CA LEU A 70 -14.69 2.28 -0.98
C LEU A 70 -14.89 0.77 -0.80
N LEU A 71 -14.30 0.19 0.25
CA LEU A 71 -14.43 -1.25 0.56
C LEU A 71 -15.86 -1.66 0.93
N LYS A 72 -16.67 -0.74 1.46
CA LYS A 72 -18.10 -0.96 1.71
C LYS A 72 -18.99 -0.74 0.48
N GLY A 73 -18.42 -0.33 -0.65
CA GLY A 73 -19.17 0.07 -1.84
C GLY A 73 -19.96 1.37 -1.66
N GLU A 74 -19.62 2.18 -0.64
CA GLU A 74 -20.22 3.48 -0.35
C GLU A 74 -19.61 4.61 -1.21
N ILE A 75 -18.50 4.34 -1.90
CA ILE A 75 -17.97 5.19 -2.97
C ILE A 75 -18.37 4.58 -4.31
N LYS A 76 -19.15 5.31 -5.11
CA LYS A 76 -19.30 4.99 -6.53
C LYS A 76 -17.94 5.21 -7.19
N GLY A 77 -17.27 4.12 -7.58
CA GLY A 77 -16.09 4.18 -8.44
C GLY A 77 -16.41 5.01 -9.69
N ARG A 78 -15.41 5.74 -10.18
CA ARG A 78 -15.51 6.41 -11.47
C ARG A 78 -15.65 5.41 -12.60
#